data_AF-A0A8S3BRC0-F1
#
_entry.id   AF-A0A8S3BRC0-F1
#
_cell.length_a   1.000
_cell.length_b   1.000
_cell.length_c   1.000
_cell.angle_alpha   90.00
_cell.angle_beta   90.00
_cell.angle_gamma   90.00
#
_symmetry.space_group_name_H-M   'P 1'
#
loop_
_entity.id
_entity.type
_entity.pdbx_description
1 polymer ?
#
loop_
_entity_poly.entity_id
_entity_poly.type
_entity_poly.pdbx_seq_one_letter_code
_entity_poly.pdbx_strand_id
1 'polypeptide(L)'
;MPSKRYEKSPSVQTPVSSKQKDSLKTPTEALRRKRFCTDIPCCILFLVFIAAFVVLSVFAFKEGDPRQLLYPTDSFGNLCGTGEHVERPYIYFFDWTKCIKSFNVPANILSGRPFVCPTTQVCVQKCPTKTSYYKFETYTANRVCKYDVDPSEVDYDILVQEGRCASYVIDSKPLFGRCVPRQLESLANSIIEVPDGTGNYSTVFDSNGQPLNGSKLEQGVKYLVELLNVKQISAMLVEDFTTSWKYILIAFAIAAVVSFVWIVLMRWFAKPLVWLGIILFIVLLAVISALSFLEFSELRTKNDNQILTEFKFVTDANYYKSLPITWLVIAILSTILLVISILIFFVLFKRLRIALAILQEASIAVSYNFFSLLWPFIPFIL
;
A
#
# COMPACT_ATOMS: atom_id res chain seq x y z
N MET A 1 22.75 -52.01 -65.11
CA MET A 1 23.77 -51.15 -64.44
C MET A 1 23.78 -51.48 -62.95
N PRO A 2 24.97 -51.54 -62.34
CA PRO A 2 25.33 -52.47 -61.25
C PRO A 2 24.76 -52.01 -59.89
N SER A 3 24.22 -52.89 -59.04
CA SER A 3 24.92 -53.84 -58.15
C SER A 3 26.04 -53.19 -57.33
N LYS A 4 25.74 -52.84 -56.07
CA LYS A 4 26.64 -53.14 -54.94
C LYS A 4 25.83 -53.57 -53.72
N ARG A 5 25.69 -54.89 -53.64
CA ARG A 5 25.52 -55.69 -52.43
C ARG A 5 26.62 -55.27 -51.45
N TYR A 6 26.25 -54.61 -50.35
CA TYR A 6 27.17 -54.42 -49.23
C TYR A 6 27.14 -55.69 -48.38
N GLU A 7 28.26 -56.41 -48.45
CA GLU A 7 28.62 -57.53 -47.58
C GLU A 7 28.50 -57.15 -46.11
N LYS A 8 27.88 -58.05 -45.34
CA LYS A 8 28.03 -58.12 -43.89
C LYS A 8 29.49 -58.47 -43.58
N SER A 9 30.21 -57.53 -42.99
CA SER A 9 31.44 -57.85 -42.24
C SER A 9 31.06 -58.43 -40.87
N PRO A 10 31.76 -59.44 -40.36
CA PRO A 10 31.29 -60.25 -39.24
C PRO A 10 31.32 -59.48 -37.93
N SER A 11 30.26 -59.66 -37.15
CA SER A 11 30.13 -59.24 -35.78
C SER A 11 31.27 -59.80 -34.93
N VAL A 12 32.11 -58.93 -34.39
CA VAL A 12 32.82 -59.22 -33.14
C VAL A 12 31.76 -59.20 -32.04
N GLN A 13 31.31 -60.39 -31.64
CA GLN A 13 30.45 -60.57 -30.49
C GLN A 13 31.30 -60.37 -29.23
N THR A 14 31.17 -59.22 -28.58
CA THR A 14 31.41 -59.12 -27.14
C THR A 14 30.05 -59.23 -26.45
N PRO A 15 29.88 -60.14 -25.47
CA PRO A 15 28.59 -60.36 -24.84
C PRO A 15 28.34 -59.24 -23.84
N VAL A 16 27.56 -58.24 -24.23
CA VAL A 16 27.00 -57.28 -23.26
C VAL A 16 25.65 -57.82 -22.79
N SER A 17 25.65 -58.14 -21.49
CA SER A 17 24.59 -58.60 -20.61
C SER A 17 23.17 -58.13 -20.96
N SER A 18 22.23 -59.07 -20.79
CA SER A 18 20.79 -59.05 -21.06
C SER A 18 19.95 -58.07 -20.23
N LYS A 19 20.50 -56.92 -19.78
CA LYS A 19 19.80 -55.94 -18.93
C LYS A 19 19.60 -54.55 -19.52
N GLN A 20 19.87 -54.37 -20.82
CA GLN A 20 19.79 -53.05 -21.45
C GLN A 20 18.97 -53.06 -22.74
N LYS A 21 17.72 -53.53 -22.65
CA LYS A 21 16.78 -53.55 -23.78
C LYS A 21 15.46 -52.81 -23.56
N ASP A 22 15.28 -52.12 -22.42
CA ASP A 22 13.98 -51.52 -22.05
C ASP A 22 13.93 -49.97 -22.03
N SER A 23 14.92 -49.26 -22.56
CA SER A 23 14.96 -47.79 -22.40
C SER A 23 15.43 -47.00 -23.63
N LEU A 24 14.99 -47.40 -24.83
CA LEU A 24 15.04 -46.49 -25.98
C LEU A 24 13.68 -46.42 -26.68
N LYS A 25 12.71 -45.78 -26.02
CA LYS A 25 11.49 -45.28 -26.70
C LYS A 25 11.90 -44.10 -27.57
N THR A 26 11.62 -44.19 -28.86
CA THR A 26 11.82 -43.09 -29.81
C THR A 26 10.97 -41.87 -29.39
N PRO A 27 11.46 -40.62 -29.58
CA PRO A 27 10.79 -39.40 -29.10
C PRO A 27 9.35 -39.23 -29.59
N THR A 28 9.02 -39.85 -30.72
CA THR A 28 7.71 -39.82 -31.37
C THR A 28 6.63 -40.61 -30.64
N GLU A 29 6.96 -41.65 -29.87
CA GLU A 29 5.95 -42.43 -29.13
C GLU A 29 5.57 -41.80 -27.79
N ALA A 30 6.46 -41.01 -27.18
CA ALA A 30 6.17 -40.26 -25.95
C ALA A 30 5.10 -39.15 -26.16
N LEU A 31 4.94 -38.68 -27.41
CA LEU A 31 3.94 -37.68 -27.80
C LEU A 31 2.53 -38.27 -28.01
N ARG A 32 2.38 -39.60 -28.14
CA ARG A 32 1.08 -40.28 -28.32
C ARG A 32 0.51 -40.83 -27.02
N ARG A 33 0.63 -40.10 -25.91
CA ARG A 33 -0.13 -40.38 -24.70
C ARG A 33 -1.45 -39.62 -24.80
N LYS A 34 -2.61 -40.31 -24.79
CA LYS A 34 -3.92 -39.65 -24.66
C LYS A 34 -3.93 -38.89 -23.32
N ARG A 35 -3.74 -37.57 -23.40
CA ARG A 35 -3.79 -36.69 -22.22
C ARG A 35 -5.27 -36.45 -21.92
N PHE A 36 -5.76 -36.99 -20.82
CA PHE A 36 -7.07 -36.61 -20.30
C PHE A 36 -6.95 -35.21 -19.67
N CYS A 37 -7.97 -34.37 -19.88
CA CYS A 37 -7.95 -33.01 -19.38
C CYS A 37 -8.17 -33.04 -17.85
N THR A 38 -7.10 -32.92 -17.08
CA THR A 38 -7.14 -32.99 -15.60
C THR A 38 -7.78 -31.75 -14.96
N ASP A 39 -8.19 -30.77 -15.75
CA ASP A 39 -8.53 -29.42 -15.27
C ASP A 39 -10.04 -29.09 -15.30
N ILE A 40 -10.89 -30.06 -15.66
CA ILE A 40 -12.35 -29.88 -15.72
C ILE A 40 -12.96 -29.44 -14.37
N PRO A 41 -12.65 -30.07 -13.21
CA PRO A 41 -13.24 -29.63 -11.94
C PRO A 41 -12.77 -28.23 -11.51
N CYS A 42 -11.50 -27.91 -11.76
CA CYS A 42 -10.96 -26.56 -11.50
C CYS A 42 -11.61 -25.51 -12.40
N CYS A 43 -11.88 -25.85 -13.67
CA CYS A 43 -12.58 -24.98 -14.61
C CYS A 43 -14.02 -24.68 -14.13
N ILE A 44 -14.74 -25.69 -13.64
CA ILE A 44 -16.09 -25.49 -13.07
C ILE A 44 -16.03 -24.57 -11.85
N LEU A 45 -15.09 -24.78 -10.92
CA LEU A 45 -14.92 -23.92 -9.74
C LEU A 45 -14.60 -22.47 -10.14
N PHE A 46 -13.74 -22.28 -11.13
CA PHE A 46 -13.41 -20.96 -11.66
C PHE A 46 -14.64 -20.27 -12.27
N LEU A 47 -15.45 -20.98 -13.06
CA LEU A 47 -16.68 -20.42 -13.63
C LEU A 47 -17.70 -20.03 -12.56
N VAL A 48 -17.83 -20.83 -11.49
CA VAL A 48 -18.69 -20.47 -10.33
C VAL A 48 -18.18 -19.21 -9.64
N PHE A 49 -16.86 -19.09 -9.44
CA PHE A 49 -16.26 -17.90 -8.84
C PHE A 49 -16.53 -16.65 -9.68
N ILE A 50 -16.33 -16.71 -11.00
CA ILE A 50 -16.63 -15.61 -11.91
C ILE A 50 -18.10 -15.23 -11.87
N ALA A 51 -19.02 -16.21 -11.89
CA ALA A 51 -20.45 -15.94 -11.79
C ALA A 51 -20.82 -15.24 -10.48
N ALA A 52 -20.27 -15.68 -9.35
CA ALA A 52 -20.48 -15.04 -8.05
C ALA A 52 -19.93 -13.60 -8.04
N PHE A 53 -18.74 -13.38 -8.60
CA PHE A 53 -18.15 -12.05 -8.70
C PHE A 53 -18.99 -11.10 -9.55
N VAL A 54 -19.51 -11.55 -10.69
CA VAL A 54 -20.42 -10.76 -11.53
C VAL A 54 -21.70 -10.39 -10.77
N VAL A 55 -22.29 -11.31 -10.02
CA VAL A 55 -23.49 -11.03 -9.19
C VAL A 55 -23.20 -9.96 -8.15
N LEU A 56 -22.08 -10.08 -7.41
CA LEU A 56 -21.68 -9.09 -6.41
C LEU A 56 -21.38 -7.72 -7.03
N SER A 57 -20.70 -7.68 -8.17
CA SER A 57 -20.42 -6.45 -8.91
C SER A 57 -21.70 -5.76 -9.37
N VAL A 58 -22.65 -6.49 -9.96
CA VAL A 58 -23.95 -5.92 -10.38
C VAL A 58 -24.73 -5.38 -9.18
N PHE A 59 -24.74 -6.10 -8.06
CA PHE A 59 -25.39 -5.63 -6.83
C PHE A 59 -24.74 -4.35 -6.31
N ALA A 60 -23.40 -4.30 -6.24
CA ALA A 60 -22.66 -3.13 -5.81
C ALA A 60 -22.87 -1.92 -6.74
N PHE A 61 -22.99 -2.13 -8.05
CA PHE A 61 -23.25 -1.05 -9.01
C PHE A 61 -24.68 -0.52 -8.94
N LYS A 62 -25.67 -1.38 -8.67
CA LYS A 62 -27.08 -0.95 -8.59
C LYS A 62 -27.42 -0.25 -7.28
N GLU A 63 -26.91 -0.76 -6.17
CA GLU A 63 -27.25 -0.27 -4.82
C GLU A 63 -26.18 0.66 -4.23
N GLY A 64 -24.97 0.67 -4.79
CA GLY A 64 -23.87 1.47 -4.25
C GLY A 64 -23.93 2.93 -4.69
N ASP A 65 -24.02 3.84 -3.72
CA ASP A 65 -23.81 5.28 -3.94
C ASP A 65 -22.40 5.69 -3.47
N PRO A 66 -21.47 6.03 -4.39
CA PRO A 66 -20.12 6.45 -4.03
C PRO A 66 -20.08 7.76 -3.22
N ARG A 67 -21.16 8.55 -3.23
CA ARG A 67 -21.23 9.82 -2.47
C ARG A 67 -21.22 9.60 -0.96
N GLN A 68 -21.69 8.44 -0.49
CA GLN A 68 -21.64 8.06 0.94
C GLN A 68 -20.21 7.92 1.47
N LEU A 69 -19.21 7.77 0.58
CA LEU A 69 -17.80 7.77 0.97
C LEU A 69 -17.31 9.19 1.28
N LEU A 70 -17.77 10.18 0.52
CA LEU A 70 -17.34 11.58 0.60
C LEU A 70 -18.12 12.38 1.64
N TYR A 71 -19.45 12.24 1.67
CA TYR A 71 -20.34 13.00 2.56
C TYR A 71 -20.74 12.18 3.78
N PRO A 72 -20.90 12.81 4.96
CA PRO A 72 -21.43 12.12 6.13
C PRO A 72 -22.94 11.92 5.99
N THR A 73 -23.40 10.74 6.41
CA THR A 73 -24.83 10.37 6.46
C THR A 73 -25.37 10.56 7.87
N ASP A 74 -26.53 11.19 8.00
CA ASP A 74 -27.25 11.35 9.26
C ASP A 74 -27.96 10.05 9.71
N SER A 75 -28.63 10.07 10.86
CA SER A 75 -29.37 8.90 11.37
C SER A 75 -30.64 8.56 10.57
N PHE A 76 -31.05 9.42 9.65
CA PHE A 76 -32.26 9.26 8.83
C PHE A 76 -31.92 8.81 7.39
N GLY A 77 -30.64 8.67 7.07
CA GLY A 77 -30.17 8.25 5.75
C GLY A 77 -29.89 9.41 4.79
N ASN A 78 -29.96 10.66 5.25
CA ASN A 78 -29.70 11.82 4.40
C ASN A 78 -28.21 12.16 4.38
N LEU A 79 -27.73 12.63 3.22
CA LEU A 79 -26.36 13.09 3.02
C LEU A 79 -26.24 14.59 3.34
N CYS A 80 -25.43 14.94 4.34
CA CYS A 80 -25.20 16.34 4.69
C CYS A 80 -24.43 17.07 3.56
N GLY A 81 -24.84 18.29 3.21
CA GLY A 81 -24.17 19.11 2.19
C GLY A 81 -24.56 18.79 0.75
N THR A 82 -25.59 17.95 0.55
CA THR A 82 -26.11 17.60 -0.78
C THR A 82 -27.64 17.57 -0.79
N GLY A 83 -28.26 17.71 -1.97
CA GLY A 83 -29.71 17.61 -2.13
C GLY A 83 -30.50 18.65 -1.34
N GLU A 84 -31.38 18.19 -0.45
CA GLU A 84 -32.20 19.04 0.43
C GLU A 84 -31.39 19.65 1.60
N HIS A 85 -30.23 19.09 1.93
CA HIS A 85 -29.38 19.55 3.04
C HIS A 85 -28.09 20.25 2.57
N VAL A 86 -28.12 20.92 1.42
CA VAL A 86 -26.97 21.68 0.89
C VAL A 86 -26.49 22.75 1.87
N GLU A 87 -27.42 23.41 2.55
CA GLU A 87 -27.09 24.45 3.55
C GLU A 87 -26.59 23.86 4.88
N ARG A 88 -26.64 22.54 5.07
CA ARG A 88 -26.25 21.85 6.30
C ARG A 88 -25.15 20.81 6.03
N PRO A 89 -23.90 21.25 5.78
CA PRO A 89 -22.82 20.35 5.37
C PRO A 89 -22.15 19.59 6.52
N TYR A 90 -22.43 19.93 7.78
CA TYR A 90 -21.77 19.31 8.93
C TYR A 90 -22.73 18.38 9.68
N ILE A 91 -22.23 17.26 10.19
CA ILE A 91 -23.00 16.34 11.05
C ILE A 91 -22.64 16.57 12.52
N TYR A 92 -23.66 16.65 13.37
CA TYR A 92 -23.55 16.77 14.82
C TYR A 92 -24.06 15.50 15.51
N PHE A 93 -23.40 15.09 16.59
CA PHE A 93 -23.73 13.90 17.37
C PHE A 93 -24.40 14.32 18.68
N PHE A 94 -25.59 13.79 18.98
CA PHE A 94 -26.34 14.16 20.19
C PHE A 94 -25.60 13.81 21.48
N ASP A 95 -24.92 12.66 21.49
CA ASP A 95 -24.20 12.18 22.66
C ASP A 95 -22.89 11.52 22.22
N TRP A 96 -21.79 12.24 22.46
CA TRP A 96 -20.43 11.78 22.20
C TRP A 96 -20.05 10.58 23.06
N THR A 97 -20.56 10.46 24.30
CA THR A 97 -20.21 9.37 25.20
C THR A 97 -20.72 8.02 24.70
N LYS A 98 -21.90 8.00 24.07
CA LYS A 98 -22.46 6.78 23.47
C LYS A 98 -21.60 6.28 22.31
N CYS A 99 -21.07 7.20 21.50
CA CYS A 99 -20.14 6.81 20.44
C CYS A 99 -18.80 6.28 21.01
N ILE A 100 -18.29 6.88 22.09
CA ILE A 100 -17.04 6.47 22.73
C ILE A 100 -17.14 5.13 23.44
N LYS A 101 -18.25 4.87 24.13
CA LYS A 101 -18.51 3.55 24.74
C LYS A 101 -18.50 2.44 23.68
N SER A 102 -18.87 2.75 22.44
CA SER A 102 -18.81 1.81 21.30
C SER A 102 -17.39 1.56 20.74
N PHE A 103 -16.41 2.41 21.05
CA PHE A 103 -15.00 2.23 20.65
C PHE A 103 -14.22 1.26 21.56
N ASN A 104 -14.59 1.17 22.84
CA ASN A 104 -13.93 0.29 23.82
C ASN A 104 -14.26 -1.21 23.65
N VAL A 105 -14.85 -1.61 22.53
CA VAL A 105 -15.25 -2.99 22.28
C VAL A 105 -14.36 -3.59 21.18
N PRO A 106 -13.35 -4.42 21.52
CA PRO A 106 -12.57 -5.17 20.53
C PRO A 106 -13.42 -6.14 19.68
N ALA A 107 -14.67 -6.40 20.05
CA ALA A 107 -15.58 -7.29 19.32
C ALA A 107 -16.14 -6.69 18.00
N ASN A 108 -16.13 -5.37 17.80
CA ASN A 108 -16.63 -4.76 16.57
C ASN A 108 -15.66 -4.93 15.38
N ILE A 109 -14.36 -4.98 15.66
CA ILE A 109 -13.31 -5.22 14.65
C ILE A 109 -13.32 -6.68 14.19
N LEU A 110 -13.58 -7.63 15.11
CA LEU A 110 -13.67 -9.07 14.81
C LEU A 110 -14.98 -9.48 14.10
N SER A 111 -16.04 -8.69 14.25
CA SER A 111 -17.36 -9.00 13.65
C SER A 111 -17.62 -8.32 12.30
N GLY A 112 -16.65 -7.58 11.77
CA GLY A 112 -16.75 -6.94 10.45
C GLY A 112 -17.91 -5.94 10.32
N ARG A 113 -18.47 -5.46 11.44
CA ARG A 113 -19.58 -4.51 11.42
C ARG A 113 -19.02 -3.11 11.13
N PRO A 114 -19.62 -2.37 10.17
CA PRO A 114 -19.24 -0.99 9.94
C PRO A 114 -19.38 -0.20 11.25
N PHE A 115 -18.42 0.67 11.52
CA PHE A 115 -18.44 1.52 12.70
C PHE A 115 -19.68 2.42 12.67
N VAL A 116 -20.66 2.16 13.54
CA VAL A 116 -21.88 2.95 13.69
C VAL A 116 -21.97 3.46 15.13
N CYS A 117 -21.89 4.78 15.31
CA CYS A 117 -22.15 5.40 16.61
C CYS A 117 -23.63 5.18 16.98
N PRO A 118 -23.97 4.58 18.14
CA PRO A 118 -25.35 4.38 18.60
C PRO A 118 -25.92 5.68 19.21
N THR A 119 -25.88 6.76 18.44
CA THR A 119 -26.37 8.08 18.84
C THR A 119 -27.05 8.76 17.65
N THR A 120 -28.06 9.57 17.93
CA THR A 120 -28.73 10.35 16.89
C THR A 120 -27.75 11.36 16.30
N GLN A 121 -27.66 11.37 14.98
CA GLN A 121 -26.83 12.28 14.20
C GLN A 121 -27.72 13.12 13.29
N VAL A 122 -27.47 14.43 13.23
CA VAL A 122 -28.23 15.39 12.42
C VAL A 122 -27.30 16.32 11.66
N CYS A 123 -27.70 16.76 10.47
CA CYS A 123 -26.98 17.75 9.69
C CYS A 123 -27.27 19.16 10.24
N VAL A 124 -26.21 19.95 10.42
CA VAL A 124 -26.21 21.33 10.91
C VAL A 124 -25.45 22.24 9.94
N GLN A 125 -25.87 23.50 9.88
CA GLN A 125 -25.23 24.52 9.02
C GLN A 125 -23.85 24.94 9.52
N LYS A 126 -23.68 25.05 10.84
CA LYS A 126 -22.43 25.45 11.47
C LYS A 126 -22.22 24.65 12.75
N CYS A 127 -20.96 24.24 13.00
CA CYS A 127 -20.63 23.59 14.26
C CYS A 127 -20.77 24.57 15.43
N PRO A 128 -21.33 24.12 16.57
CA PRO A 128 -21.53 24.96 17.75
C PRO A 128 -20.20 25.46 18.31
N THR A 129 -20.17 26.72 18.74
CA THR A 129 -18.95 27.39 19.22
C THR A 129 -18.91 27.63 20.72
N LYS A 130 -19.98 27.28 21.43
CA LYS A 130 -20.10 27.40 22.88
C LYS A 130 -20.68 26.10 23.43
N THR A 131 -20.20 25.70 24.60
CA THR A 131 -20.77 24.57 25.32
C THR A 131 -22.01 25.03 26.07
N SER A 132 -23.09 24.26 25.98
CA SER A 132 -24.34 24.52 26.68
C SER A 132 -25.01 23.22 27.14
N TYR A 133 -25.88 23.36 28.15
CA TYR A 133 -26.63 22.25 28.72
C TYR A 133 -28.09 22.65 28.84
N TYR A 134 -28.99 21.74 28.43
CA TYR A 134 -30.40 22.04 28.20
C TYR A 134 -31.11 22.73 29.37
N LYS A 135 -30.79 22.37 30.62
CA LYS A 135 -31.42 22.93 31.83
C LYS A 135 -31.01 24.37 32.15
N PHE A 136 -29.86 24.80 31.67
CA PHE A 136 -29.22 26.07 32.06
C PHE A 136 -29.02 27.00 30.85
N GLU A 137 -29.55 26.61 29.69
CA GLU A 137 -29.34 27.31 28.44
C GLU A 137 -30.34 28.44 28.24
N THR A 138 -29.88 29.67 28.45
CA THR A 138 -30.66 30.89 28.21
C THR A 138 -30.80 31.23 26.72
N TYR A 139 -29.98 30.66 25.83
CA TYR A 139 -29.95 31.00 24.40
C TYR A 139 -30.52 29.88 23.53
N THR A 140 -31.63 30.15 22.84
CA THR A 140 -32.27 29.23 21.89
C THR A 140 -31.39 28.89 20.68
N ALA A 141 -30.43 29.76 20.33
CA ALA A 141 -29.59 29.66 19.14
C ALA A 141 -28.62 28.47 19.10
N ASN A 142 -28.42 27.79 20.23
CA ASN A 142 -27.46 26.69 20.37
C ASN A 142 -28.14 25.32 20.54
N ARG A 143 -29.48 25.25 20.49
CA ARG A 143 -30.24 24.00 20.61
C ARG A 143 -30.11 23.19 19.32
N VAL A 144 -29.84 21.89 19.44
CA VAL A 144 -29.73 20.97 18.29
C VAL A 144 -30.78 19.87 18.41
N CYS A 145 -31.70 19.82 17.44
CA CYS A 145 -32.82 18.89 17.41
C CYS A 145 -32.91 18.13 16.08
N LYS A 146 -33.75 17.09 16.04
CA LYS A 146 -34.17 16.42 14.80
C LYS A 146 -34.94 17.39 13.89
N TYR A 147 -35.01 17.09 12.59
CA TYR A 147 -35.59 18.00 11.60
C TYR A 147 -37.11 18.22 11.76
N ASP A 148 -37.81 17.29 12.40
CA ASP A 148 -39.27 17.30 12.61
C ASP A 148 -39.71 18.14 13.83
N VAL A 149 -38.78 18.83 14.49
CA VAL A 149 -39.04 19.53 15.75
C VAL A 149 -38.62 20.99 15.64
N ASP A 150 -39.58 21.90 15.87
CA ASP A 150 -39.26 23.29 16.14
C ASP A 150 -38.97 23.47 17.64
N PRO A 151 -37.75 23.87 18.04
CA PRO A 151 -37.38 24.09 19.44
C PRO A 151 -38.14 25.23 20.13
N SER A 152 -38.98 25.97 19.39
CA SER A 152 -39.73 27.14 19.85
C SER A 152 -41.17 26.82 20.25
N GLU A 153 -41.71 25.68 19.82
CA GLU A 153 -43.13 25.32 20.03
C GLU A 153 -43.36 24.50 21.30
N VAL A 154 -42.35 23.74 21.74
CA VAL A 154 -42.44 22.79 22.85
C VAL A 154 -41.30 23.04 23.83
N ASP A 155 -41.55 22.78 25.11
CA ASP A 155 -40.53 22.87 26.15
C ASP A 155 -39.34 21.94 25.84
N TYR A 156 -38.14 22.51 25.86
CA TYR A 156 -36.91 21.85 25.45
C TYR A 156 -36.57 20.68 26.38
N ASP A 157 -36.94 20.78 27.66
CA ASP A 157 -36.74 19.72 28.65
C ASP A 157 -37.47 18.42 28.26
N ILE A 158 -38.69 18.54 27.74
CA ILE A 158 -39.49 17.39 27.28
C ILE A 158 -38.86 16.79 26.02
N LEU A 159 -38.44 17.63 25.08
CA LEU A 159 -37.82 17.20 23.83
C LEU A 159 -36.49 16.48 24.05
N VAL A 160 -35.72 16.88 25.06
CA VAL A 160 -34.48 16.19 25.46
C VAL A 160 -34.79 14.83 26.10
N GLN A 161 -35.80 14.75 26.97
CA GLN A 161 -36.20 13.48 27.60
C GLN A 161 -36.73 12.46 26.58
N GLU A 162 -37.43 12.93 25.53
CA GLU A 162 -37.88 12.08 24.42
C GLU A 162 -36.75 11.73 23.43
N GLY A 163 -35.53 12.25 23.62
CA GLY A 163 -34.40 12.01 22.71
C GLY A 163 -34.59 12.65 21.33
N ARG A 164 -35.42 13.70 21.24
CA ARG A 164 -35.63 14.49 20.02
C ARG A 164 -34.62 15.63 19.87
N CYS A 165 -34.07 16.11 20.97
CA CYS A 165 -32.99 17.10 21.00
C CYS A 165 -31.78 16.62 21.80
N ALA A 166 -30.62 17.22 21.54
CA ALA A 166 -29.39 16.94 22.28
C ALA A 166 -29.47 17.49 23.71
N SER A 167 -29.10 16.67 24.70
CA SER A 167 -29.08 17.09 26.11
C SER A 167 -27.99 18.13 26.40
N TYR A 168 -26.87 18.05 25.68
CA TYR A 168 -25.80 19.02 25.80
C TYR A 168 -25.20 19.30 24.42
N VAL A 169 -24.69 20.51 24.28
CA VAL A 169 -23.96 20.95 23.09
C VAL A 169 -22.54 21.29 23.50
N ILE A 170 -21.55 20.70 22.83
CA ILE A 170 -20.13 20.93 23.15
C ILE A 170 -19.52 21.85 22.10
N ASP A 171 -18.70 22.79 22.57
CA ASP A 171 -17.84 23.59 21.71
C ASP A 171 -17.02 22.73 20.74
N SER A 172 -17.27 22.89 19.44
CA SER A 172 -16.77 22.01 18.39
C SER A 172 -16.09 22.78 17.27
N LYS A 173 -15.23 22.09 16.51
CA LYS A 173 -14.67 22.52 15.22
C LYS A 173 -15.12 21.58 14.10
N PRO A 174 -15.37 22.11 12.89
CA PRO A 174 -15.64 21.27 11.74
C PRO A 174 -14.37 20.50 11.33
N LEU A 175 -14.48 19.18 11.19
CA LEU A 175 -13.45 18.28 10.68
C LEU A 175 -14.14 17.23 9.77
N PHE A 176 -13.84 17.25 8.47
CA PHE A 176 -14.45 16.39 7.41
C PHE A 176 -15.98 16.31 7.44
N GLY A 177 -16.63 17.46 7.51
CA GLY A 177 -18.09 17.51 7.58
C GLY A 177 -18.64 17.01 8.92
N ARG A 178 -17.83 16.86 9.97
CA ARG A 178 -18.28 16.45 11.31
C ARG A 178 -17.88 17.48 12.37
N CYS A 179 -18.75 17.72 13.35
CA CYS A 179 -18.47 18.67 14.42
C CYS A 179 -17.75 17.97 15.58
N VAL A 180 -16.43 18.06 15.65
CA VAL A 180 -15.60 17.40 16.67
C VAL A 180 -15.27 18.38 17.80
N PRO A 181 -15.32 17.98 19.09
CA PRO A 181 -14.97 18.85 20.22
C PRO A 181 -13.61 19.56 20.06
N ARG A 182 -13.53 20.85 20.40
CA ARG A 182 -12.39 21.72 20.06
C ARG A 182 -11.16 21.52 20.94
N GLN A 183 -11.32 21.53 22.27
CA GLN A 183 -10.23 21.36 23.22
C GLN A 183 -10.15 19.91 23.68
N LEU A 184 -9.34 19.10 22.98
CA LEU A 184 -9.12 17.71 23.36
C LEU A 184 -8.30 17.61 24.66
N GLU A 185 -7.24 18.44 24.78
CA GLU A 185 -6.27 18.41 25.89
C GLU A 185 -6.79 19.06 27.18
N SER A 186 -7.74 19.99 27.11
CA SER A 186 -8.32 20.66 28.29
C SER A 186 -9.39 19.81 29.00
N LEU A 187 -9.83 18.72 28.37
CA LEU A 187 -10.84 17.82 28.91
C LEU A 187 -10.22 16.68 29.74
N ALA A 188 -8.90 16.50 29.66
CA ALA A 188 -8.18 15.35 30.22
C ALA A 188 -8.43 15.08 31.72
N ASN A 189 -8.72 16.13 32.51
CA ASN A 189 -8.72 16.05 33.97
C ASN A 189 -9.92 16.72 34.66
N SER A 190 -10.99 17.07 33.94
CA SER A 190 -12.14 17.80 34.50
C SER A 190 -13.49 17.16 34.20
N ILE A 191 -14.43 17.32 35.13
CA ILE A 191 -15.86 17.17 34.85
C ILE A 191 -16.25 18.39 34.02
N ILE A 192 -17.02 18.19 32.94
CA ILE A 192 -17.47 19.31 32.12
C ILE A 192 -18.52 20.08 32.92
N GLU A 193 -18.21 21.34 33.22
CA GLU A 193 -19.07 22.25 33.94
C GLU A 193 -19.46 23.44 33.07
N VAL A 194 -20.74 23.85 33.16
CA VAL A 194 -21.30 24.98 32.40
C VAL A 194 -21.80 26.01 33.41
N PRO A 195 -21.57 27.31 33.17
CA PRO A 195 -22.09 28.37 34.03
C PRO A 195 -23.62 28.41 33.99
N ASP A 196 -24.26 28.40 35.16
CA ASP A 196 -25.72 28.31 35.36
C ASP A 196 -26.42 29.69 35.32
N GLY A 197 -25.78 30.71 34.76
CA GLY A 197 -26.31 32.09 34.73
C GLY A 197 -26.43 32.78 36.11
N THR A 198 -26.30 32.05 37.21
CA THR A 198 -26.33 32.52 38.62
C THR A 198 -24.94 32.78 39.19
N GLY A 199 -23.88 32.63 38.39
CA GLY A 199 -22.49 32.76 38.81
C GLY A 199 -21.87 31.47 39.36
N ASN A 200 -22.65 30.38 39.47
CA ASN A 200 -22.20 29.05 39.84
C ASN A 200 -21.98 28.15 38.61
N TYR A 201 -21.21 27.07 38.80
CA TYR A 201 -20.92 26.06 37.79
C TYR A 201 -21.73 24.78 38.08
N SER A 202 -22.36 24.24 37.05
CA SER A 202 -23.16 23.01 37.14
C SER A 202 -22.57 21.92 36.25
N THR A 203 -22.58 20.69 36.73
CA THR A 203 -22.03 19.53 36.00
C THR A 203 -22.96 19.11 34.86
N VAL A 204 -22.37 18.81 33.70
CA VAL A 204 -23.08 18.29 32.52
C VAL A 204 -23.30 16.80 32.66
N PHE A 205 -24.53 16.35 32.43
CA PHE A 205 -24.90 14.94 32.47
C PHE A 205 -25.11 14.38 31.06
N ASP A 206 -24.70 13.13 30.85
CA ASP A 206 -24.98 12.38 29.62
C ASP A 206 -26.47 12.02 29.51
N SER A 207 -26.89 11.44 28.38
CA SER A 207 -28.30 11.02 28.19
C SER A 207 -28.79 10.00 29.24
N ASN A 208 -27.88 9.39 30.00
CA ASN A 208 -28.17 8.36 31.00
C ASN A 208 -28.01 8.93 32.43
N GLY A 209 -27.87 10.25 32.59
CA GLY A 209 -27.74 10.91 33.89
C GLY A 209 -26.39 10.71 34.57
N GLN A 210 -25.34 10.28 33.85
CA GLN A 210 -23.99 10.15 34.39
C GLN A 210 -23.20 11.45 34.18
N PRO A 211 -22.34 11.86 35.13
CA PRO A 211 -21.50 13.03 34.95
C PRO A 211 -20.53 12.83 33.78
N LEU A 212 -20.45 13.84 32.91
CA LEU A 212 -19.60 13.82 31.72
C LEU A 212 -18.13 13.97 32.12
N ASN A 213 -17.40 12.85 32.15
CA ASN A 213 -15.98 12.82 32.47
C ASN A 213 -15.14 13.15 31.22
N GLY A 214 -14.39 14.25 31.27
CA GLY A 214 -13.59 14.71 30.14
C GLY A 214 -12.45 13.75 29.76
N SER A 215 -11.89 12.98 30.71
CA SER A 215 -10.78 12.04 30.43
C SER A 215 -11.19 10.91 29.46
N LYS A 216 -12.39 10.36 29.65
CA LYS A 216 -12.94 9.31 28.77
C LYS A 216 -13.36 9.89 27.43
N LEU A 217 -13.89 11.11 27.45
CA LEU A 217 -14.28 11.86 26.25
C LEU A 217 -13.04 12.16 25.38
N GLU A 218 -11.93 12.57 25.98
CA GLU A 218 -10.68 12.86 25.29
C GLU A 218 -10.13 11.63 24.56
N GLN A 219 -9.98 10.51 25.25
CA GLN A 219 -9.41 9.30 24.65
C GLN A 219 -10.23 8.82 23.44
N GLY A 220 -11.55 8.85 23.56
CA GLY A 220 -12.45 8.45 22.47
C GLY A 220 -12.47 9.44 21.31
N VAL A 221 -12.43 10.75 21.58
CA VAL A 221 -12.34 11.77 20.51
C VAL A 221 -10.98 11.71 19.82
N LYS A 222 -9.88 11.44 20.53
CA LYS A 222 -8.54 11.27 19.94
C LYS A 222 -8.51 10.13 18.93
N TYR A 223 -9.04 8.97 19.31
CA TYR A 223 -9.13 7.81 18.42
C TYR A 223 -10.01 8.09 17.20
N LEU A 224 -11.14 8.78 17.39
CA LEU A 224 -12.00 9.17 16.27
C LEU A 224 -11.31 10.16 15.32
N VAL A 225 -10.60 11.17 15.84
CA VAL A 225 -9.85 12.13 15.00
C VAL A 225 -8.81 11.41 14.15
N GLU A 226 -8.11 10.42 14.71
CA GLU A 226 -7.17 9.59 13.96
C GLU A 226 -7.87 8.79 12.85
N LEU A 227 -8.99 8.13 13.15
CA LEU A 227 -9.81 7.42 12.17
C LEU A 227 -10.34 8.36 11.06
N LEU A 228 -10.76 9.57 11.44
CA LEU A 228 -11.27 10.58 10.53
C LEU A 228 -10.18 11.11 9.60
N ASN A 229 -8.95 11.29 10.10
CA ASN A 229 -7.79 11.65 9.27
C ASN A 229 -7.47 10.53 8.25
N VAL A 230 -7.55 9.26 8.65
CA VAL A 230 -7.38 8.13 7.70
C VAL A 230 -8.46 8.16 6.62
N LYS A 231 -9.72 8.42 7.00
CA LYS A 231 -10.81 8.56 6.03
C LYS A 231 -10.57 9.74 5.07
N GLN A 232 -10.04 10.87 5.54
CA GLN A 232 -9.68 12.00 4.69
C GLN A 232 -8.62 11.62 3.65
N ILE A 233 -7.53 10.99 4.08
CA ILE A 233 -6.48 10.54 3.15
C ILE A 233 -7.10 9.63 2.08
N SER A 234 -8.00 8.72 2.48
CA SER A 234 -8.70 7.85 1.52
C SER A 234 -9.63 8.61 0.56
N ALA A 235 -10.34 9.65 1.03
CA ALA A 235 -11.23 10.45 0.19
C ALA A 235 -10.44 11.33 -0.79
N MET A 236 -9.35 11.95 -0.33
CA MET A 236 -8.42 12.69 -1.19
C MET A 236 -7.83 11.80 -2.29
N LEU A 237 -7.42 10.58 -1.94
CA LEU A 237 -6.93 9.61 -2.94
C LEU A 237 -7.99 9.25 -3.98
N VAL A 238 -9.26 9.12 -3.59
CA VAL A 238 -10.37 8.83 -4.52
C VAL A 238 -10.66 10.04 -5.40
N GLU A 239 -10.65 11.25 -4.86
CA GLU A 239 -10.83 12.49 -5.63
C GLU A 239 -9.69 12.67 -6.65
N ASP A 240 -8.44 12.43 -6.24
CA ASP A 240 -7.28 12.46 -7.12
C ASP A 240 -7.39 11.39 -8.22
N PHE A 241 -7.84 10.17 -7.89
CA PHE A 241 -8.03 9.09 -8.85
C PHE A 241 -9.15 9.39 -9.86
N THR A 242 -10.31 9.88 -9.39
CA THR A 242 -11.45 10.21 -10.25
C THR A 242 -11.15 11.38 -11.19
N THR A 243 -10.30 12.32 -10.78
CA THR A 243 -9.84 13.41 -11.64
C THR A 243 -8.76 12.93 -12.62
N SER A 244 -7.84 12.07 -12.17
CA SER A 244 -6.62 11.74 -12.90
C SER A 244 -6.63 10.42 -13.67
N TRP A 245 -7.73 9.65 -13.64
CA TRP A 245 -7.80 8.31 -14.23
C TRP A 245 -7.35 8.25 -15.71
N LYS A 246 -7.65 9.28 -16.50
CA LYS A 246 -7.21 9.38 -17.90
C LYS A 246 -5.70 9.51 -18.03
N TYR A 247 -5.08 10.34 -17.20
CA TYR A 247 -3.63 10.53 -17.18
C TYR A 247 -2.91 9.26 -16.71
N ILE A 248 -3.49 8.55 -15.73
CA ILE A 248 -2.98 7.25 -15.26
C ILE A 248 -3.00 6.23 -16.41
N LEU A 249 -4.10 6.17 -17.17
CA LEU A 249 -4.23 5.27 -18.31
C LEU A 249 -3.22 5.60 -19.42
N ILE A 250 -3.05 6.89 -19.74
CA ILE A 250 -2.05 7.34 -20.73
C ILE A 250 -0.62 7.00 -20.26
N ALA A 251 -0.28 7.28 -19.00
CA ALA A 251 1.03 6.96 -18.44
C ALA A 251 1.32 5.45 -18.48
N PHE A 252 0.31 4.64 -18.14
CA PHE A 252 0.41 3.20 -18.23
C PHE A 252 0.63 2.71 -19.67
N ALA A 253 -0.09 3.27 -20.64
CA ALA A 253 0.10 2.94 -22.05
C ALA A 253 1.51 3.32 -22.55
N ILE A 254 2.01 4.50 -22.18
CA ILE A 254 3.38 4.92 -22.49
C ILE A 254 4.39 3.95 -21.87
N ALA A 255 4.24 3.60 -20.59
CA ALA A 255 5.13 2.66 -19.91
C ALA A 255 5.13 1.28 -20.57
N ALA A 256 3.97 0.79 -21.02
CA ALA A 256 3.85 -0.46 -21.76
C ALA A 256 4.60 -0.40 -23.11
N VAL A 257 4.46 0.70 -23.86
CA VAL A 257 5.18 0.91 -25.12
C VAL A 257 6.69 1.01 -24.90
N VAL A 258 7.13 1.79 -23.91
CA VAL A 258 8.55 1.92 -23.54
C VAL A 258 9.13 0.56 -23.13
N SER A 259 8.41 -0.22 -22.33
CA SER A 259 8.83 -1.55 -21.93
C SER A 259 8.94 -2.50 -23.13
N PHE A 260 8.00 -2.41 -24.09
CA PHE A 260 8.06 -3.19 -25.32
C PHE A 260 9.27 -2.82 -26.18
N VAL A 261 9.50 -1.52 -26.37
CA VAL A 261 10.69 -1.00 -27.07
C VAL A 261 11.96 -1.49 -26.38
N TRP A 262 12.01 -1.46 -25.04
CA TRP A 262 13.14 -1.97 -24.27
C TRP A 262 13.39 -3.47 -24.49
N ILE A 263 12.36 -4.30 -24.48
CA ILE A 263 12.48 -5.74 -24.77
C ILE A 263 13.04 -5.97 -26.17
N VAL A 264 12.58 -5.20 -27.17
CA VAL A 264 13.10 -5.28 -28.55
C VAL A 264 14.55 -4.79 -28.62
N LEU A 265 14.91 -3.71 -27.95
CA LEU A 265 16.29 -3.21 -27.88
C LEU A 265 17.23 -4.24 -27.25
N MET A 266 16.79 -4.90 -26.17
CA MET A 266 17.56 -5.96 -25.51
C MET A 266 17.86 -7.13 -26.45
N ARG A 267 17.09 -7.35 -27.53
CA ARG A 267 17.39 -8.38 -28.53
C ARG A 267 18.75 -8.18 -29.22
N TRP A 268 19.08 -6.94 -29.56
CA TRP A 268 20.32 -6.62 -30.27
C TRP A 268 21.46 -6.29 -29.29
N PHE A 269 21.12 -5.66 -28.17
CA PHE A 269 22.11 -5.14 -27.24
C PHE A 269 22.40 -6.05 -26.04
N ALA A 270 21.63 -7.10 -25.74
CA ALA A 270 21.85 -7.92 -24.53
C ALA A 270 23.26 -8.53 -24.48
N LYS A 271 23.76 -9.07 -25.60
CA LYS A 271 25.12 -9.63 -25.66
C LYS A 271 26.18 -8.54 -25.41
N PRO A 272 26.29 -7.48 -26.23
CA PRO A 272 27.32 -6.47 -26.02
C PRO A 272 27.18 -5.75 -24.67
N LEU A 273 25.96 -5.47 -24.20
CA LEU A 273 25.70 -4.77 -22.93
C LEU A 273 26.26 -5.55 -21.73
N VAL A 274 25.97 -6.86 -21.64
CA VAL A 274 26.42 -7.69 -20.51
C VAL A 274 27.94 -7.85 -20.53
N TRP A 275 28.52 -8.07 -21.71
CA TRP A 275 29.98 -8.18 -21.85
C TRP A 275 30.70 -6.87 -21.53
N LEU A 276 30.17 -5.75 -22.02
CA LEU A 276 30.69 -4.42 -21.72
C LEU A 276 30.60 -4.14 -20.22
N GLY A 277 29.47 -4.45 -19.57
CA GLY A 277 29.30 -4.27 -18.14
C GLY A 277 30.31 -5.07 -17.30
N ILE A 278 30.56 -6.33 -17.66
CA ILE A 278 31.54 -7.17 -16.95
C ILE A 278 32.97 -6.64 -17.16
N ILE A 279 33.35 -6.33 -18.41
CA ILE A 279 34.68 -5.80 -18.72
C ILE A 279 34.89 -4.46 -17.99
N LEU A 280 33.91 -3.56 -18.06
CA LEU A 280 33.96 -2.26 -17.41
C LEU A 280 34.11 -2.41 -15.88
N PHE A 281 33.35 -3.30 -15.26
CA PHE A 281 33.44 -3.56 -13.82
C PHE A 281 34.83 -4.06 -13.42
N ILE A 282 35.39 -5.02 -14.15
CA ILE A 282 36.74 -5.54 -13.90
C ILE A 282 37.79 -4.45 -14.09
N VAL A 283 37.70 -3.65 -15.17
CA VAL A 283 38.62 -2.56 -15.46
C VAL A 283 38.56 -1.49 -14.37
N LEU A 284 37.37 -1.08 -13.93
CA LEU A 284 37.21 -0.11 -12.84
C LEU A 284 37.84 -0.60 -11.54
N LEU A 285 37.61 -1.86 -11.16
CA LEU A 285 38.25 -2.45 -9.99
C LEU A 285 39.77 -2.50 -10.13
N ALA A 286 40.28 -2.81 -11.33
CA ALA A 286 41.71 -2.86 -11.60
C ALA A 286 42.35 -1.46 -11.49
N VAL A 287 41.68 -0.44 -12.04
CA VAL A 287 42.11 0.96 -11.94
C VAL A 287 42.10 1.44 -10.49
N ILE A 288 41.04 1.14 -9.73
CA ILE A 288 40.96 1.51 -8.31
C ILE A 288 42.08 0.85 -7.51
N SER A 289 42.31 -0.46 -7.72
CA SER A 289 43.40 -1.18 -7.07
C SER A 289 44.77 -0.58 -7.44
N ALA A 290 45.02 -0.27 -8.71
CA ALA A 290 46.26 0.33 -9.17
C ALA A 290 46.49 1.74 -8.59
N LEU A 291 45.49 2.63 -8.69
CA LEU A 291 45.57 4.00 -8.16
C LEU A 291 45.79 4.00 -6.65
N SER A 292 45.09 3.13 -5.92
CA SER A 292 45.25 3.02 -4.47
C SER A 292 46.63 2.49 -4.06
N PHE A 293 47.21 1.56 -4.82
CA PHE A 293 48.57 1.08 -4.58
C PHE A 293 49.63 2.15 -4.89
N LEU A 294 49.46 2.91 -5.97
CA LEU A 294 50.35 4.00 -6.32
C LEU A 294 50.35 5.09 -5.25
N GLU A 295 49.17 5.55 -4.83
CA GLU A 295 49.04 6.58 -3.79
C GLU A 295 49.59 6.09 -2.43
N PHE A 296 49.34 4.82 -2.09
CA PHE A 296 49.95 4.20 -0.91
C PHE A 296 51.48 4.25 -0.96
N SER A 297 52.07 3.91 -2.11
CA SER A 297 53.53 3.90 -2.28
C SER A 297 54.14 5.30 -2.11
N GLU A 298 53.50 6.33 -2.67
CA GLU A 298 53.97 7.71 -2.58
C GLU A 298 53.86 8.26 -1.15
N LEU A 299 52.71 8.07 -0.49
CA LEU A 299 52.50 8.51 0.89
C LEU A 299 53.40 7.77 1.88
N ARG A 300 53.73 6.50 1.60
CA ARG A 300 54.70 5.74 2.40
C ARG A 300 56.11 6.29 2.29
N THR A 301 56.55 6.69 1.09
CA THR A 301 57.87 7.29 0.88
C THR A 301 57.99 8.67 1.53
N LYS A 302 56.91 9.48 1.50
CA LYS A 302 56.89 10.81 2.14
C LYS A 302 56.92 10.75 3.68
N ASN A 303 56.38 9.70 4.29
CA ASN A 303 56.27 9.55 5.75
C ASN A 303 57.39 8.69 6.38
N ASP A 304 58.58 8.64 5.77
CA ASP A 304 59.77 7.96 6.30
C ASP A 304 59.53 6.50 6.76
N ASN A 305 58.71 5.76 6.01
CA ASN A 305 58.29 4.38 6.32
C ASN A 305 57.56 4.17 7.67
N GLN A 306 57.18 5.23 8.39
CA GLN A 306 56.42 5.11 9.63
C GLN A 306 54.92 4.90 9.34
N ILE A 307 54.40 3.76 9.79
CA ILE A 307 52.97 3.46 9.77
C ILE A 307 52.36 4.08 11.04
N LEU A 308 51.85 5.31 10.94
CA LEU A 308 51.15 5.99 12.04
C LEU A 308 49.87 5.24 12.42
N THR A 309 49.91 4.46 13.50
CA THR A 309 48.83 3.56 13.96
C THR A 309 47.70 4.25 14.74
N GLU A 310 47.77 5.57 14.98
CA GLU A 310 46.71 6.29 15.69
C GLU A 310 45.54 6.62 14.75
N PHE A 311 44.48 5.81 14.82
CA PHE A 311 43.21 6.09 14.15
C PHE A 311 42.38 7.11 14.94
N LYS A 312 42.21 8.32 14.41
CA LYS A 312 41.22 9.30 14.91
C LYS A 312 40.00 9.32 13.99
N PHE A 313 38.81 9.18 14.58
CA PHE A 313 37.55 9.35 13.84
C PHE A 313 37.25 10.84 13.70
N VAL A 314 37.52 11.40 12.51
CA VAL A 314 37.29 12.80 12.17
C VAL A 314 36.38 12.83 10.93
N THR A 315 35.40 13.73 10.88
CA THR A 315 34.45 13.82 9.75
C THR A 315 35.01 14.52 8.51
N ASP A 316 36.34 14.71 8.42
CA ASP A 316 36.99 15.39 7.29
C ASP A 316 37.53 14.35 6.27
N ALA A 317 37.02 14.42 5.04
CA ALA A 317 37.45 13.54 3.95
C ALA A 317 38.91 13.77 3.51
N ASN A 318 39.44 14.98 3.68
CA ASN A 318 40.81 15.31 3.30
C ASN A 318 41.83 14.66 4.24
N TYR A 319 41.47 14.49 5.52
CA TYR A 319 42.27 13.77 6.50
C TYR A 319 42.52 12.33 6.06
N TYR A 320 41.47 11.59 5.67
CA TYR A 320 41.60 10.21 5.22
C TYR A 320 42.37 10.07 3.90
N LYS A 321 42.33 11.06 3.01
CA LYS A 321 43.12 11.05 1.76
C LYS A 321 44.62 11.17 2.02
N SER A 322 45.04 11.90 3.05
CA SER A 322 46.44 12.12 3.38
C SER A 322 47.11 10.96 4.15
N LEU A 323 46.32 9.99 4.61
CA LEU A 323 46.81 8.92 5.48
C LEU A 323 47.21 7.67 4.65
N PRO A 324 48.43 7.12 4.78
CA PRO A 324 48.87 5.98 3.96
C PRO A 324 48.07 4.69 4.27
N ILE A 325 47.58 4.53 5.50
CA ILE A 325 46.86 3.31 5.92
C ILE A 325 45.51 3.15 5.20
N THR A 326 44.81 4.25 4.90
CA THR A 326 43.49 4.19 4.23
C THR A 326 43.63 3.63 2.82
N TRP A 327 44.65 4.09 2.08
CA TRP A 327 44.97 3.61 0.75
C TRP A 327 45.42 2.14 0.74
N LEU A 328 46.19 1.71 1.75
CA LEU A 328 46.55 0.30 1.93
C LEU A 328 45.31 -0.59 2.14
N VAL A 329 44.39 -0.15 3.01
CA VAL A 329 43.15 -0.91 3.27
C VAL A 329 42.28 -0.98 2.01
N ILE A 330 42.11 0.13 1.29
CA ILE A 330 41.36 0.17 0.02
C ILE A 330 42.03 -0.72 -1.04
N ALA A 331 43.37 -0.72 -1.13
CA ALA A 331 44.11 -1.56 -2.07
C ALA A 331 43.92 -3.05 -1.78
N ILE A 332 44.00 -3.47 -0.52
CA ILE A 332 43.80 -4.88 -0.13
C ILE A 332 42.35 -5.31 -0.43
N LEU A 333 41.36 -4.52 0.00
CA LEU A 333 39.96 -4.85 -0.20
C LEU A 333 39.57 -4.91 -1.68
N SER A 334 39.99 -3.91 -2.47
CA SER A 334 39.70 -3.88 -3.91
C SER A 334 40.38 -5.01 -4.67
N THR A 335 41.60 -5.39 -4.30
CA THR A 335 42.32 -6.51 -4.92
C THR A 335 41.67 -7.85 -4.62
N ILE A 336 41.23 -8.08 -3.39
CA ILE A 336 40.47 -9.29 -3.02
C ILE A 336 39.18 -9.36 -3.83
N LEU A 337 38.43 -8.26 -3.91
CA LEU A 337 37.19 -8.19 -4.67
C LEU A 337 37.41 -8.44 -6.17
N LEU A 338 38.51 -7.93 -6.74
CA LEU A 338 38.89 -8.15 -8.13
C LEU A 338 39.20 -9.64 -8.39
N VAL A 339 39.99 -10.28 -7.54
CA VAL A 339 40.34 -11.71 -7.68
C VAL A 339 39.08 -12.58 -7.62
N ILE A 340 38.20 -12.33 -6.65
CA ILE A 340 36.93 -13.04 -6.52
C ILE A 340 36.06 -12.83 -7.77
N SER A 341 35.93 -11.60 -8.24
CA SER A 341 35.12 -11.27 -9.42
C SER A 341 35.63 -11.96 -10.69
N ILE A 342 36.94 -12.01 -10.89
CA ILE A 342 37.57 -12.72 -12.01
C ILE A 342 37.33 -14.22 -11.91
N LEU A 343 37.48 -14.82 -10.73
CA LEU A 343 37.25 -16.25 -10.51
C LEU A 343 35.79 -16.61 -10.83
N ILE A 344 34.84 -15.83 -10.31
CA ILE A 344 33.40 -15.99 -10.60
C ILE A 344 33.14 -15.88 -12.10
N PHE A 345 33.74 -14.89 -12.77
CA PHE A 345 33.59 -14.72 -14.21
C PHE A 345 34.04 -15.96 -14.99
N PHE A 346 35.22 -16.52 -14.69
CA PHE A 346 35.72 -17.72 -15.36
C PHE A 346 34.81 -18.94 -15.12
N VAL A 347 34.34 -19.13 -13.89
CA VAL A 347 33.43 -20.24 -13.55
C VAL A 347 32.08 -20.09 -14.25
N LEU A 348 31.53 -18.88 -14.28
CA LEU A 348 30.21 -18.61 -14.86
C LEU A 348 30.25 -18.40 -16.36
N PHE A 349 31.41 -18.28 -17.00
CA PHE A 349 31.56 -17.97 -18.41
C PHE A 349 30.72 -18.86 -19.34
N LYS A 350 30.76 -20.18 -19.10
CA LYS A 350 29.98 -21.16 -19.88
C LYS A 350 28.49 -21.00 -19.64
N ARG A 351 28.07 -20.80 -18.38
CA ARG A 351 26.66 -20.61 -18.01
C ARG A 351 26.10 -19.29 -18.52
N LEU A 352 26.90 -18.22 -18.51
CA LEU A 352 26.53 -16.89 -18.97
C LEU A 352 26.23 -16.90 -20.48
N ARG A 353 27.01 -17.62 -21.29
CA ARG A 353 26.71 -17.77 -22.72
C ARG A 353 25.37 -18.47 -22.98
N ILE A 354 25.07 -19.52 -22.22
CA ILE A 354 23.80 -20.25 -22.32
C ILE A 354 22.65 -19.33 -21.89
N ALA A 355 22.79 -18.63 -20.77
CA ALA A 355 21.78 -17.69 -20.29
C ALA A 355 21.51 -16.55 -21.30
N LEU A 356 22.57 -15.99 -21.92
CA LEU A 356 22.43 -14.97 -22.96
C LEU A 356 21.73 -15.51 -24.22
N ALA A 357 21.95 -16.78 -24.58
CA ALA A 357 21.22 -17.42 -25.68
C ALA A 357 19.74 -17.61 -25.33
N ILE A 358 19.42 -18.05 -24.10
CA ILE A 358 18.04 -18.19 -23.63
C ILE A 358 17.33 -16.83 -23.60
N LEU A 359 17.98 -15.76 -23.12
CA LEU A 359 17.40 -14.41 -23.10
C LEU A 359 17.06 -13.94 -24.53
N GLN A 360 17.93 -14.22 -25.49
CA GLN A 360 17.69 -13.88 -26.89
C GLN A 360 16.49 -14.66 -27.47
N GLU A 361 16.44 -15.98 -27.28
CA GLU A 361 15.33 -16.81 -27.77
C GLU A 361 14.01 -16.52 -27.05
N ALA A 362 14.04 -16.21 -25.75
CA ALA A 362 12.86 -15.81 -24.99
C ALA A 362 12.28 -14.50 -25.53
N SER A 363 13.12 -13.51 -25.84
CA SER A 363 12.66 -12.25 -26.46
C SER A 363 12.01 -12.47 -27.82
N ILE A 364 12.53 -13.42 -28.61
CA ILE A 364 11.98 -13.80 -29.92
C ILE A 364 10.63 -14.49 -29.74
N ALA A 365 10.52 -15.44 -28.81
CA ALA A 365 9.28 -16.16 -28.54
C ALA A 365 8.15 -15.25 -28.05
N VAL A 366 8.45 -14.28 -27.18
CA VAL A 366 7.49 -13.27 -26.71
C VAL A 366 7.00 -12.39 -27.87
N SER A 367 7.85 -12.05 -28.83
CA SER A 367 7.45 -11.30 -30.02
C SER A 367 6.51 -12.09 -30.94
N TYR A 368 6.64 -13.42 -31.01
CA TYR A 368 5.74 -14.25 -31.81
C TYR A 368 4.39 -14.48 -31.12
N ASN A 369 4.36 -14.52 -29.79
CA ASN A 369 3.14 -14.71 -28.99
C ASN A 369 2.70 -13.39 -28.33
N PHE A 370 2.54 -12.34 -29.12
CA PHE A 370 2.21 -11.00 -28.63
C PHE A 370 0.95 -10.96 -27.74
N PHE A 371 -0.06 -11.77 -28.06
CA PHE A 371 -1.29 -11.86 -27.26
C PHE A 371 -1.06 -12.35 -25.82
N SER A 372 0.06 -13.03 -25.52
CA SER A 372 0.42 -13.40 -24.15
C SER A 372 0.76 -12.19 -23.28
N LEU A 373 1.24 -11.09 -23.86
CA LEU A 373 1.48 -9.83 -23.14
C LEU A 373 0.17 -9.09 -22.85
N LEU A 374 -0.89 -9.38 -23.62
CA LEU A 374 -2.21 -8.81 -23.44
C LEU A 374 -3.06 -9.56 -22.40
N TRP A 375 -2.65 -10.77 -22.02
CA TRP A 375 -3.36 -11.62 -21.06
C TRP A 375 -3.63 -10.95 -19.71
N PRO A 376 -2.69 -10.18 -19.10
CA PRO A 376 -2.97 -9.50 -17.84
C PRO A 376 -4.08 -8.44 -17.93
N PHE A 377 -4.44 -7.96 -19.12
CA PHE A 377 -5.50 -6.96 -19.30
C PHE A 377 -6.89 -7.55 -19.42
N ILE A 378 -6.99 -8.79 -19.88
CA ILE A 378 -8.28 -9.47 -20.07
C ILE A 378 -9.09 -9.53 -18.74
N PRO A 379 -8.49 -9.85 -17.57
CA PRO A 379 -9.18 -9.82 -16.29
C PRO A 379 -9.61 -8.44 -15.78
N PHE A 380 -9.09 -7.34 -16.36
CA PHE A 380 -9.54 -5.98 -16.00
C PHE A 380 -10.67 -5.49 -16.89
N ILE A 381 -10.82 -6.08 -18.09
CA ILE A 381 -11.89 -5.78 -19.04
C ILE A 381 -13.14 -6.63 -18.74
N LEU A 382 -12.93 -7.84 -18.22
CA LEU A 382 -13.96 -8.81 -17.81
C LEU A 382 -14.37 -8.56 -16.35
#